data_AF-A0AAV5LLF9-F1
#
_entry.id   AF-A0AAV5LLF9-F1
#
_cell.length_a   1.000
_cell.length_b   1.000
_cell.length_c   1.000
_cell.angle_alpha   90.00
_cell.angle_beta   90.00
_cell.angle_gamma   90.00
#
_symmetry.space_group_name_H-M   'P 1'
#
loop_
_entity.id
_entity.type
_entity.pdbx_description
1 polymer ?
#
loop_
_entity_poly.entity_id
_entity_poly.type
_entity_poly.pdbx_seq_one_letter_code
_entity_poly.pdbx_strand_id
1 'polypeptide(L)'
;MEDGGGEGSSFVIGLIENRAKEVGVAAFDLRSASLHLSQYIETSSSYQNTKTLLHFYDPMVIIVPPNKLAPDGMVGVSELVDRFYAPVKKVIMARGCFDDTKVVLVDPSFHSF
;
A
#
# COMPACT_ATOMS: atom_id res chain seq x y z
N MET A 1 -8.94 -34.57 7.63
CA MET A 1 -8.09 -33.62 6.89
C MET A 1 -7.95 -32.43 7.80
N GLU A 2 -6.76 -32.26 8.37
CA GLU A 2 -6.44 -31.13 9.22
C GLU A 2 -6.52 -29.87 8.37
N ASP A 3 -7.44 -28.99 8.75
CA ASP A 3 -7.52 -27.63 8.24
C ASP A 3 -6.27 -26.91 8.75
N GLY A 4 -5.20 -26.97 7.94
CA GLY A 4 -3.97 -26.24 8.19
C GLY A 4 -4.27 -24.76 8.10
N GLY A 5 -4.73 -24.18 9.20
CA GLY A 5 -4.85 -22.75 9.42
C GLY A 5 -3.48 -22.09 9.34
N GLY A 6 -2.97 -21.96 8.13
CA GLY A 6 -1.84 -21.09 7.82
C GLY A 6 -2.25 -19.68 8.19
N GLU A 7 -1.44 -19.03 9.02
CA GLU A 7 -1.64 -17.63 9.38
C GLU A 7 -1.86 -16.82 8.10
N GLY A 8 -3.08 -16.33 7.89
CA GLY A 8 -3.36 -15.41 6.80
C GLY A 8 -2.44 -14.20 6.89
N SER A 9 -2.13 -13.57 5.76
CA SER A 9 -1.28 -12.39 5.75
C SER A 9 -1.78 -11.32 6.71
N SER A 10 -0.85 -10.72 7.44
CA SER A 10 -1.07 -9.63 8.40
C SER A 10 -0.71 -8.26 7.85
N PHE A 11 -0.36 -8.17 6.56
CA PHE A 11 0.14 -6.94 5.96
C PHE A 11 -0.98 -6.06 5.39
N VAL A 12 -0.95 -4.79 5.77
CA VAL A 12 -1.71 -3.71 5.13
C VAL A 12 -0.72 -2.83 4.37
N ILE A 13 -0.98 -2.60 3.08
CA ILE A 13 -0.08 -1.81 2.23
C ILE A 13 -0.77 -0.55 1.73
N GLY A 14 -0.15 0.61 1.94
CA GLY A 14 -0.47 1.85 1.24
C GLY A 14 0.42 2.04 0.02
N LEU A 15 -0.19 2.41 -1.11
CA LEU A 15 0.51 2.77 -2.35
C LEU A 15 0.10 4.16 -2.80
N ILE A 16 1.07 4.98 -3.18
CA ILE A 16 0.85 6.24 -3.87
C ILE A 16 1.90 6.41 -4.97
N GLU A 17 1.51 7.02 -6.08
CA GLU A 17 2.43 7.42 -7.12
C GLU A 17 2.34 8.91 -7.42
N ASN A 18 3.44 9.48 -7.90
CA ASN A 18 3.48 10.84 -8.44
C ASN A 18 3.58 10.86 -9.97
N ARG A 19 3.57 12.06 -10.57
CA ARG A 19 3.65 12.24 -12.04
C ARG A 19 4.96 11.75 -12.66
N ALA A 20 6.02 11.64 -11.87
CA ALA A 20 7.32 11.12 -12.30
C ALA A 20 7.40 9.58 -12.18
N LYS A 21 6.27 8.91 -11.90
CA LYS A 21 6.21 7.47 -11.58
C LYS A 21 7.06 7.07 -10.38
N GLU A 22 7.34 8.00 -9.48
CA GLU A 22 7.86 7.65 -8.18
C GLU A 22 6.72 7.06 -7.36
N VAL A 23 6.93 5.84 -6.87
CA VAL A 23 5.97 5.09 -6.07
C VAL A 23 6.45 5.06 -4.63
N GLY A 24 5.61 5.55 -3.73
CA GLY A 24 5.74 5.39 -2.28
C GLY A 24 4.94 4.19 -1.82
N VAL A 25 5.57 3.35 -0.99
CA VAL A 25 4.98 2.15 -0.39
C VAL A 25 5.14 2.22 1.12
N ALA A 26 4.04 1.99 1.84
CA ALA A 26 4.03 1.79 3.28
C ALA A 26 3.42 0.43 3.58
N ALA A 27 4.23 -0.53 4.03
CA ALA A 27 3.78 -1.86 4.42
C ALA A 27 3.79 -1.97 5.95
N PHE A 28 2.61 -2.19 6.53
CA PHE A 28 2.43 -2.33 7.96
C PHE A 28 2.06 -3.76 8.31
N ASP A 29 2.87 -4.42 9.14
CA ASP A 29 2.58 -5.73 9.68
C ASP A 29 1.80 -5.60 10.98
N LEU A 30 0.53 -6.01 10.96
CA LEU A 30 -0.35 -5.99 12.14
C LEU A 30 0.13 -6.93 13.25
N ARG A 31 0.88 -7.99 12.93
CA ARG A 31 1.34 -8.99 13.90
C ARG A 31 2.51 -8.45 14.72
N SER A 32 3.48 -7.83 14.06
CA SER A 32 4.68 -7.29 14.71
C SER A 32 4.60 -5.79 15.04
N ALA A 33 3.55 -5.11 14.61
CA ALA A 33 3.41 -3.65 14.66
C ALA A 33 4.59 -2.90 14.00
N SER A 34 5.15 -3.48 12.93
CA SER A 34 6.28 -2.90 12.20
C SER A 34 5.82 -2.20 10.92
N LEU A 35 6.45 -1.06 10.62
CA LEU A 35 6.19 -0.26 9.43
C LEU A 35 7.44 -0.23 8.53
N HIS A 36 7.30 -0.73 7.31
CA HIS A 36 8.34 -0.64 6.28
C HIS A 36 7.95 0.39 5.23
N LEU A 37 8.81 1.40 5.05
CA LEU A 37 8.65 2.41 4.03
C LEU A 37 9.61 2.13 2.87
N SER A 38 9.14 2.28 1.65
CA SER A 38 9.95 2.12 0.44
C SER A 38 9.53 3.13 -0.60
N GLN A 39 10.51 3.74 -1.27
CA GLN A 39 10.28 4.70 -2.35
C GLN A 39 11.19 4.33 -3.53
N TYR A 40 10.63 4.27 -4.73
CA TYR A 40 11.38 3.95 -5.93
C TYR A 40 10.71 4.56 -7.16
N ILE A 41 11.48 4.71 -8.24
CA ILE A 41 10.96 5.15 -9.53
C ILE A 41 10.56 3.92 -10.33
N GLU A 42 9.31 3.87 -10.79
CA GLU A 42 8.84 2.87 -11.72
C GLU A 42 9.21 3.27 -13.16
N THR A 43 10.21 2.58 -13.72
CA THR A 43 10.71 2.86 -15.07
C THR A 43 9.86 2.20 -16.17
N SER A 44 9.07 1.18 -15.82
CA SER A 44 8.22 0.44 -16.75
C SER A 44 6.76 0.88 -16.65
N SER A 45 6.00 0.80 -17.75
CA SER A 45 4.53 0.93 -17.72
C SER A 45 3.83 -0.31 -17.13
N SER A 46 4.56 -1.41 -16.92
CA SER A 46 4.00 -2.67 -16.40
C SER A 46 4.09 -2.80 -14.88
N TYR A 47 4.70 -1.82 -14.21
CA TYR A 47 4.82 -1.69 -12.76
C TYR A 47 5.42 -2.93 -12.06
N GLN A 48 6.52 -3.47 -12.59
CA GLN A 48 7.07 -4.75 -12.11
C GLN A 48 7.60 -4.64 -10.69
N ASN A 49 8.26 -3.53 -10.33
CA ASN A 49 8.79 -3.36 -8.98
C ASN A 49 7.66 -3.38 -7.96
N THR A 50 6.56 -2.68 -8.28
CA THR A 50 5.34 -2.68 -7.47
C THR A 50 4.73 -4.08 -7.33
N LYS A 51 4.65 -4.86 -8.42
CA LYS A 51 4.14 -6.25 -8.37
C LYS A 51 5.00 -7.16 -7.51
N THR A 52 6.32 -7.06 -7.66
CA THR A 52 7.27 -7.87 -6.87
C THR A 52 7.10 -7.59 -5.38
N LEU A 53 6.96 -6.33 -4.98
CA LEU A 53 6.73 -5.96 -3.58
C LEU A 53 5.37 -6.45 -3.07
N LEU A 54 4.30 -6.26 -3.83
CA LEU A 54 2.98 -6.76 -3.46
C LEU A 54 2.96 -8.29 -3.33
N HIS A 55 3.69 -9.01 -4.19
CA HIS A 55 3.82 -10.46 -4.08
C HIS A 55 4.66 -10.87 -2.86
N PHE A 56 5.72 -10.12 -2.54
CA PHE A 56 6.58 -10.39 -1.39
C PHE A 56 5.83 -10.24 -0.05
N TYR A 57 5.04 -9.17 0.10
CA TYR A 57 4.29 -8.90 1.32
C TYR A 57 2.94 -9.63 1.41
N ASP A 58 2.39 -10.08 0.27
CA ASP A 58 1.09 -10.74 0.16
C ASP A 58 -0.03 -10.03 0.95
N PRO A 59 -0.33 -8.75 0.71
CA PRO A 59 -1.17 -7.96 1.61
C PRO A 59 -2.62 -8.46 1.69
N MET A 60 -3.20 -8.38 2.90
CA MET A 60 -4.64 -8.60 3.08
C MET A 60 -5.48 -7.36 2.69
N VAL A 61 -4.88 -6.17 2.74
CA VAL A 61 -5.53 -4.90 2.38
C VAL A 61 -4.56 -4.02 1.61
N ILE A 62 -5.04 -3.41 0.52
CA ILE A 62 -4.28 -2.41 -0.24
C ILE A 62 -5.04 -1.08 -0.22
N ILE A 63 -4.37 -0.02 0.24
CA ILE A 63 -4.87 1.34 0.32
C ILE A 63 -4.28 2.15 -0.83
N VAL A 64 -5.13 2.77 -1.66
CA VAL A 64 -4.70 3.58 -2.81
C VAL A 64 -5.47 4.90 -2.90
N PRO A 65 -4.91 5.93 -3.57
CA PRO A 65 -5.65 7.16 -3.85
C PRO A 65 -6.78 6.97 -4.89
N PRO A 66 -7.79 7.84 -4.91
CA PRO A 66 -8.89 7.78 -5.89
C PRO A 66 -8.42 8.07 -7.32
N ASN A 67 -8.87 7.25 -8.28
CA ASN A 67 -8.50 7.37 -9.71
C ASN A 67 -9.25 8.51 -10.40
N LYS A 68 -10.52 8.76 -10.02
CA LYS A 68 -11.43 9.66 -10.75
C LYS A 68 -11.04 11.14 -10.72
N LEU A 69 -10.14 11.53 -9.81
CA LEU A 69 -9.67 12.91 -9.64
C LEU A 69 -8.14 13.03 -9.82
N ALA A 70 -7.50 11.96 -10.30
CA ALA A 70 -6.08 11.94 -10.52
C ALA A 70 -5.72 12.72 -11.80
N PRO A 71 -4.70 13.59 -11.77
CA PRO A 71 -4.08 14.11 -12.98
C PRO A 71 -3.55 12.97 -13.86
N ASP A 72 -3.49 13.20 -15.18
CA ASP A 72 -2.90 12.27 -16.13
C ASP A 72 -1.52 11.77 -15.64
N GLY A 73 -1.32 10.45 -15.69
CA GLY A 73 -0.08 9.80 -15.26
C GLY A 73 0.02 9.46 -13.76
N MET A 74 -1.06 9.60 -12.97
CA MET A 74 -1.09 9.23 -11.54
C MET A 74 -2.24 8.26 -11.20
N VAL A 75 -2.54 7.33 -12.11
CA VAL A 75 -3.55 6.26 -11.93
C VAL A 75 -2.98 4.85 -12.11
N GLY A 76 -1.72 4.70 -12.53
CA GLY A 76 -1.10 3.43 -12.87
C GLY A 76 -1.01 2.44 -11.71
N VAL A 77 -0.66 2.87 -10.49
CA VAL A 77 -0.66 1.96 -9.32
C VAL A 77 -2.08 1.49 -8.98
N SER A 78 -3.07 2.38 -9.06
CA SER A 78 -4.45 2.00 -8.76
C SER A 78 -5.04 1.09 -9.83
N GLU A 79 -4.75 1.34 -11.11
CA GLU A 79 -5.13 0.47 -12.22
C GLU A 79 -4.46 -0.90 -12.13
N LEU A 80 -3.20 -0.96 -11.70
CA LEU A 80 -2.50 -2.21 -11.42
C LEU A 80 -3.21 -3.02 -10.34
N VAL A 81 -3.59 -2.38 -9.23
CA VAL A 81 -4.31 -3.06 -8.14
C VAL A 81 -5.64 -3.59 -8.63
N ASP A 82 -6.39 -2.78 -9.39
CA ASP A 82 -7.68 -3.18 -9.97
C ASP A 82 -7.55 -4.36 -10.93
N ARG A 83 -6.47 -4.42 -11.71
CA ARG A 83 -6.28 -5.46 -12.73
C ARG A 83 -5.70 -6.76 -12.19
N PHE A 84 -4.75 -6.70 -11.27
CA PHE A 84 -3.94 -7.85 -10.85
C PHE A 84 -4.19 -8.31 -9.41
N TYR A 85 -4.80 -7.46 -8.58
CA TYR A 85 -5.04 -7.73 -7.16
C TYR A 85 -6.53 -7.58 -6.79
N ALA A 86 -7.43 -7.80 -7.76
CA ALA A 86 -8.88 -7.76 -7.57
C ALA A 86 -9.41 -8.62 -6.39
N PRO A 87 -8.82 -9.78 -6.04
CA PRO A 87 -9.26 -10.55 -4.87
C PRO A 87 -8.89 -9.89 -3.52
N VAL A 88 -7.91 -8.99 -3.49
CA VAL A 88 -7.44 -8.33 -2.27
C VAL A 88 -8.34 -7.15 -1.94
N LYS A 89 -8.64 -6.94 -0.65
CA LYS A 89 -9.48 -5.83 -0.22
C LYS A 89 -8.80 -4.49 -0.56
N LYS A 90 -9.39 -3.75 -1.50
CA LYS A 90 -8.95 -2.40 -1.85
C LYS A 90 -9.70 -1.34 -1.03
N VAL A 91 -8.96 -0.40 -0.46
CA VAL A 91 -9.50 0.77 0.25
C VAL A 91 -9.06 2.04 -0.46
N ILE A 92 -10.01 2.92 -0.76
CA ILE A 92 -9.72 4.22 -1.39
C ILE A 92 -9.63 5.28 -0.30
N MET A 93 -8.50 5.99 -0.25
CA MET A 93 -8.27 7.09 0.69
C MET A 93 -7.90 8.37 -0.06
N ALA A 94 -8.31 9.53 0.46
CA ALA A 94 -7.95 10.80 -0.16
C ALA A 94 -6.43 10.96 -0.23
N ARG A 95 -5.90 11.59 -1.29
CA ARG A 95 -4.44 11.79 -1.44
C ARG A 95 -3.81 12.56 -0.26
N GLY A 96 -4.57 13.42 0.40
CA GLY A 96 -4.12 14.11 1.62
C GLY A 96 -3.83 13.16 2.80
N CYS A 97 -4.27 11.90 2.76
CA CYS A 97 -3.90 10.87 3.73
C CYS A 97 -2.50 10.28 3.47
N PHE A 98 -1.90 10.57 2.31
CA PHE A 98 -0.54 10.16 1.93
C PHE A 98 0.42 11.34 2.02
N ASP A 99 0.21 12.18 3.03
CA ASP A 99 1.05 13.35 3.31
C ASP A 99 2.21 12.93 4.21
N ASP A 100 3.40 12.83 3.62
CA ASP A 100 4.65 12.46 4.27
C ASP A 100 5.16 13.51 5.27
N THR A 101 4.59 14.72 5.25
CA THR A 101 4.88 15.78 6.24
C THR A 101 3.96 15.74 7.45
N LYS A 102 2.84 15.02 7.36
CA LYS A 102 1.84 14.89 8.43
C LYS A 102 1.74 13.45 8.93
N VAL A 103 2.87 12.84 9.29
CA VAL A 103 2.87 11.54 9.97
C VAL A 103 2.10 11.69 11.28
N VAL A 104 0.81 11.34 11.28
CA VAL A 104 0.01 11.27 12.50
C VAL A 104 0.28 9.91 13.12
N LEU A 105 1.30 9.87 13.97
CA LEU A 105 1.56 8.73 14.83
C LEU A 105 0.50 8.76 15.94
N VAL A 106 -0.65 8.14 15.71
CA VAL A 106 -1.62 7.88 16.77
C VAL A 106 -1.21 6.60 17.48
N ASP A 107 -0.21 6.68 18.35
CA ASP A 107 0.00 5.65 19.37
C ASP A 107 -0.78 6.04 20.63
N PRO A 108 -1.93 5.41 20.91
CA PRO A 108 -2.68 5.65 22.16
C PRO A 108 -1.93 5.15 23.41
N SER A 109 -0.79 4.47 23.27
CA SER A 109 -0.03 3.88 24.38
C SER A 109 0.96 4.84 25.06
N PHE A 110 1.19 6.04 24.50
CA PHE A 110 2.18 7.01 25.03
C PHE A 110 1.62 8.04 26.03
N HIS A 111 0.46 7.77 26.64
CA HIS A 111 -0.03 8.51 27.82
C HIS A 111 0.03 7.64 29.08
N SER A 112 1.23 7.31 29.55
CA SER A 112 1.48 6.91 30.95
C SER A 112 2.98 6.96 31.25
N PHE A 113 3.48 8.13 31.65
CA PHE A 113 4.52 8.29 32.68
C PHE A 113 4.32 9.64 33.36
#